data_AF-A0A2Z2DZ35-F1
#
_entry.id   AF-A0A2Z2DZ35-F1
#
_cell.length_a   1.000
_cell.length_b   1.000
_cell.length_c   1.000
_cell.angle_alpha   90.00
_cell.angle_beta   90.00
_cell.angle_gamma   90.00
#
_symmetry.space_group_name_H-M   'P 1'
#
loop_
_entity.id
_entity.type
_entity.pdbx_description
1 polymer ?
#
loop_
_entity_poly.entity_id
_entity_poly.type
_entity_poly.pdbx_seq_one_letter_code
_entity_poly.pdbx_strand_id
1 'polypeptide(L)'
;LTISVLEKVLQALGDISRKIAIGIDNESGREWTAINTYFRAGTSDVVLPYTVPHGKALLYDGQKNRGPVATGVVGVVAYVSSNDAYTVAVMFSVPFDYNLYSNWWNV
;
A
#
# COMPACT_ATOMS: atom_id res chain seq x y z
N LEU A 1 -7.56 -13.36 -0.09
CA LEU A 1 -7.45 -12.09 -0.86
C LEU A 1 -7.79 -12.34 -2.33
N THR A 2 -8.52 -11.45 -3.03
CA THR A 2 -8.82 -11.60 -4.49
C THR A 2 -8.66 -10.27 -5.24
N ILE A 3 -8.44 -10.34 -6.56
CA ILE A 3 -8.35 -9.14 -7.42
C ILE A 3 -9.64 -8.32 -7.36
N SER A 4 -10.81 -8.97 -7.34
CA SER A 4 -12.11 -8.28 -7.24
C SER A 4 -12.30 -7.45 -5.97
N VAL A 5 -11.65 -7.83 -4.86
CA VAL A 5 -11.64 -7.02 -3.64
C VAL A 5 -10.76 -5.78 -3.83
N LEU A 6 -9.58 -5.93 -4.46
CA LEU A 6 -8.68 -4.81 -4.74
C LEU A 6 -9.28 -3.81 -5.75
N GLU A 7 -10.03 -4.29 -6.74
CA GLU A 7 -10.77 -3.45 -7.68
C GLU A 7 -11.81 -2.59 -6.94
N LYS A 8 -12.52 -3.16 -5.95
CA LYS A 8 -13.48 -2.40 -5.14
C LYS A 8 -12.80 -1.33 -4.29
N VAL A 9 -11.61 -1.62 -3.73
CA VAL A 9 -10.80 -0.60 -3.02
C VAL A 9 -10.41 0.52 -3.98
N LEU A 10 -9.93 0.20 -5.19
CA LEU A 10 -9.61 1.20 -6.21
C LEU A 10 -10.83 2.03 -6.64
N GLN A 11 -12.01 1.42 -6.74
CA GLN A 11 -13.25 2.12 -7.07
C GLN A 11 -13.68 3.08 -5.95
N ALA A 12 -13.53 2.68 -4.69
CA ALA A 12 -13.88 3.50 -3.53
C ALA A 12 -13.07 4.81 -3.43
N LEU A 13 -11.84 4.83 -3.95
CA LEU A 13 -11.03 6.05 -4.07
C LEU A 13 -11.61 7.09 -5.04
N GLY A 14 -12.57 6.72 -5.90
CA GLY A 14 -13.18 7.64 -6.87
C GLY A 14 -12.28 7.95 -8.08
N ASP A 15 -12.62 9.00 -8.82
CA ASP A 15 -11.96 9.35 -10.08
C ASP A 15 -10.63 10.10 -9.85
N ILE A 16 -9.59 9.33 -9.51
CA ILE A 16 -8.23 9.82 -9.31
C ILE A 16 -7.29 9.16 -10.33
N SER A 17 -6.52 9.97 -11.02
CA SER A 17 -5.68 9.53 -12.15
C SER A 17 -4.51 8.62 -11.76
N ARG A 18 -4.00 8.70 -10.53
CA ARG A 18 -2.96 7.80 -10.01
C ARG A 18 -3.35 7.34 -8.60
N LYS A 19 -3.59 6.05 -8.48
CA LYS A 19 -4.03 5.38 -7.25
C LYS A 19 -3.60 3.91 -7.26
N ILE A 20 -3.54 3.32 -6.08
CA ILE A 20 -3.16 1.92 -5.86
C ILE A 20 -4.03 1.31 -4.76
N ALA A 21 -4.43 0.06 -4.93
CA ALA A 21 -4.96 -0.78 -3.86
C ALA A 21 -3.93 -1.87 -3.55
N ILE A 22 -3.66 -2.07 -2.27
CA ILE A 22 -2.63 -2.97 -1.76
C ILE A 22 -3.33 -4.03 -0.93
N GLY A 23 -3.06 -5.29 -1.22
CA GLY A 23 -3.45 -6.41 -0.38
C GLY A 23 -2.23 -7.27 -0.07
N ILE A 24 -1.98 -7.55 1.20
CA ILE A 24 -0.87 -8.40 1.63
C ILE A 24 -1.45 -9.49 2.52
N ASP A 25 -1.28 -10.76 2.11
CA ASP A 25 -1.76 -11.92 2.84
C ASP A 25 -0.68 -12.42 3.81
N ASN A 26 -0.99 -12.47 5.11
CA ASN A 26 -0.05 -12.88 6.13
C ASN A 26 -0.15 -14.39 6.40
N GLU A 27 0.60 -15.16 5.63
CA GLU A 27 0.76 -16.61 5.83
C GLU A 27 2.09 -16.95 6.54
N SER A 28 2.68 -15.99 7.26
CA SER A 28 4.03 -16.13 7.83
C SER A 28 4.12 -16.96 9.11
N GLY A 29 2.98 -17.38 9.67
CA GLY A 29 2.90 -18.01 10.98
C GLY A 29 3.11 -17.05 12.17
N ARG A 30 3.19 -15.74 11.93
CA ARG A 30 3.33 -14.70 12.97
C ARG A 30 2.31 -13.60 12.78
N GLU A 31 1.91 -12.94 13.86
CA GLU A 31 1.14 -11.71 13.79
C GLU A 31 2.06 -10.55 13.40
N TRP A 32 1.54 -9.59 12.63
CA TRP A 32 2.23 -8.36 12.28
C TRP A 32 1.57 -7.15 12.93
N THR A 33 2.37 -6.22 13.43
CA THR A 33 1.92 -4.92 13.97
C THR A 33 2.40 -3.79 13.07
N ALA A 34 1.51 -2.87 12.72
CA ALA A 34 1.80 -1.74 11.85
C ALA A 34 2.85 -0.81 12.50
N ILE A 35 3.87 -0.43 11.74
CA ILE A 35 4.85 0.59 12.16
C ILE A 35 4.42 1.94 11.58
N ASN A 36 4.51 2.07 10.25
CA ASN A 36 4.14 3.28 9.53
C ASN A 36 4.01 3.01 8.02
N THR A 37 3.51 4.02 7.32
CA THR A 37 3.72 4.16 5.88
C THR A 37 4.49 5.45 5.62
N TYR A 38 5.58 5.36 4.87
CA TYR A 38 6.28 6.54 4.36
C TYR A 38 5.89 6.78 2.91
N PHE A 39 5.30 7.93 2.61
CA PHE A 39 5.01 8.36 1.26
C PHE A 39 6.10 9.30 0.75
N ARG A 40 6.85 8.87 -0.28
CA ARG A 40 7.72 9.76 -1.06
C ARG A 40 6.89 10.70 -1.94
N ALA A 41 5.78 10.19 -2.49
CA ALA A 41 4.83 10.95 -3.27
C ALA A 41 3.42 10.41 -3.05
N GLY A 42 2.42 11.30 -3.07
CA GLY A 42 1.04 10.92 -2.80
C GLY A 42 0.74 10.80 -1.30
N THR A 43 -0.42 10.21 -1.00
CA THR A 43 -0.98 10.11 0.34
C THR A 43 -1.97 8.94 0.41
N SER A 44 -2.48 8.65 1.61
CA SER A 44 -3.64 7.79 1.84
C SER A 44 -4.51 8.45 2.92
N ASP A 45 -5.83 8.31 2.77
CA ASP A 45 -6.80 8.76 3.76
C ASP A 45 -7.12 7.64 4.78
N VAL A 46 -6.55 6.45 4.59
CA VAL A 46 -6.79 5.24 5.40
C VAL A 46 -5.70 5.06 6.44
N VAL A 47 -6.07 4.60 7.64
CA VAL A 47 -5.11 4.19 8.66
C VAL A 47 -4.63 2.78 8.35
N LEU A 48 -3.31 2.57 8.36
CA LEU A 48 -2.71 1.27 8.14
C LEU A 48 -3.27 0.24 9.16
N PRO A 49 -3.82 -0.92 8.73
CA PRO A 49 -4.41 -1.90 9.65
C PRO A 49 -3.43 -2.27 10.76
N TYR A 50 -3.81 -1.96 12.01
CA TYR A 50 -2.86 -1.98 13.13
C TYR A 50 -2.27 -3.37 13.41
N THR A 51 -3.11 -4.40 13.33
CA THR A 51 -2.71 -5.79 13.62
C THR A 51 -3.18 -6.70 12.49
N VAL A 52 -2.30 -7.58 12.02
CA VAL A 52 -2.57 -8.55 10.95
C VAL A 52 -2.16 -9.94 11.43
N PRO A 53 -3.09 -10.73 11.99
CA PRO A 53 -2.81 -12.09 12.43
C PRO A 53 -2.38 -13.00 11.27
N HIS A 54 -1.75 -14.13 11.60
CA HIS A 54 -1.55 -15.22 10.65
C HIS A 54 -2.88 -15.72 10.07
N GLY A 55 -2.93 -16.00 8.77
CA GLY A 55 -4.13 -16.45 8.06
C GLY A 55 -5.09 -15.29 7.71
N LYS A 56 -4.62 -14.04 7.81
CA LYS A 56 -5.39 -12.84 7.49
C LYS A 56 -4.63 -11.98 6.47
N ALA A 57 -5.40 -11.31 5.62
CA ALA A 57 -4.89 -10.30 4.70
C ALA A 57 -5.23 -8.90 5.20
N LEU A 58 -4.29 -7.96 5.02
CA LEU A 58 -4.54 -6.54 5.15
C LEU A 58 -4.98 -5.95 3.81
N LEU A 59 -5.82 -4.92 3.86
CA LEU A 59 -6.18 -4.08 2.73
C LEU A 59 -5.76 -2.64 3.04
N TYR A 60 -5.11 -2.01 2.07
CA TYR A 60 -4.65 -0.64 2.19
C TYR A 60 -4.68 0.05 0.83
N ASP A 61 -4.46 1.36 0.80
CA ASP A 61 -4.51 2.12 -0.44
C ASP A 61 -3.50 3.27 -0.49
N GLY A 62 -3.46 3.92 -1.64
CA GLY A 62 -2.76 5.19 -1.82
C GLY A 62 -3.24 5.90 -3.07
N GLN A 63 -3.15 7.23 -3.06
CA GLN A 63 -3.50 8.11 -4.17
C GLN A 63 -2.45 9.21 -4.35
N LYS A 64 -2.38 9.81 -5.53
CA LYS A 64 -1.57 11.03 -5.73
C LYS A 64 -2.08 12.16 -4.84
N ASN A 65 -1.23 13.15 -4.61
CA ASN A 65 -1.65 14.38 -3.96
C ASN A 65 -2.75 15.08 -4.77
N ARG A 66 -3.74 15.64 -4.06
CA ARG A 66 -4.87 16.36 -4.65
C ARG A 66 -4.39 17.66 -5.31
N GLY A 67 -5.15 18.14 -6.30
CA GLY A 67 -4.83 19.35 -7.06
C GLY A 67 -3.98 19.12 -8.32
N PRO A 68 -3.63 20.20 -9.04
CA PRO A 68 -2.97 20.17 -10.34
C PRO A 68 -1.47 19.91 -10.23
N VAL A 69 -1.11 18.81 -9.59
CA VAL A 69 0.28 18.36 -9.39
C VAL A 69 0.56 17.10 -10.19
N ALA A 70 1.66 17.11 -10.94
CA ALA A 70 2.12 16.02 -11.80
C ALA A 70 2.92 14.98 -11.00
N THR A 71 2.31 14.44 -9.94
CA THR A 71 2.91 13.41 -9.07
C THR A 71 2.13 12.11 -9.12
N GLY A 72 2.85 11.01 -8.90
CA GLY A 72 2.28 9.67 -8.74
C GLY A 72 1.93 9.37 -7.28
N VAL A 73 1.92 8.08 -6.95
CA VAL A 73 1.84 7.58 -5.57
C VAL A 73 2.94 6.55 -5.33
N VAL A 74 3.84 6.86 -4.40
CA VAL A 74 5.09 6.13 -4.15
C VAL A 74 5.35 6.10 -2.65
N GLY A 75 5.58 4.93 -2.10
CA GLY A 75 5.82 4.77 -0.68
C GLY A 75 6.31 3.39 -0.26
N VAL A 76 6.52 3.25 1.04
CA VAL A 76 6.90 2.00 1.70
C VAL A 76 5.99 1.80 2.91
N VAL A 77 5.37 0.63 3.00
CA VAL A 77 4.58 0.19 4.15
C VAL A 77 5.45 -0.71 5.01
N ALA A 78 5.51 -0.48 6.32
CA ALA A 78 6.31 -1.27 7.24
C ALA A 78 5.46 -1.90 8.36
N TYR A 79 5.70 -3.18 8.60
CA TYR A 79 5.13 -3.97 9.69
C TYR A 79 6.24 -4.68 10.45
N VAL A 80 6.12 -4.77 11.77
CA VAL A 80 6.99 -5.62 12.60
C VAL A 80 6.27 -6.92 12.93
N SER A 81 6.96 -8.04 12.85
CA SER A 81 6.41 -9.33 13.27
C SER A 81 6.42 -9.46 14.81
N SER A 82 5.49 -10.24 15.35
CA SER A 82 5.37 -10.51 16.79
C SER A 82 6.71 -10.92 17.41
N ASN A 83 7.03 -10.34 18.57
CA ASN A 83 8.32 -10.45 19.28
C ASN A 83 9.50 -9.84 18.51
N ASP A 84 9.25 -8.85 17.65
CA ASP A 84 10.25 -8.07 16.91
C ASP A 84 11.28 -8.90 16.13
N ALA A 85 10.85 -10.06 15.62
CA ALA A 85 11.76 -11.00 14.96
C ALA A 85 12.31 -10.49 13.62
N TYR A 86 11.50 -9.72 12.89
CA TYR A 86 11.84 -9.06 11.63
C TYR A 86 10.80 -8.01 11.27
N THR A 87 11.19 -7.10 10.37
CA THR A 87 10.32 -6.10 9.74
C THR A 87 10.02 -6.49 8.30
N VAL A 88 8.75 -6.47 7.92
CA VAL A 88 8.29 -6.59 6.52
C VAL A 88 8.13 -5.19 5.96
N ALA A 89 8.79 -4.90 4.83
CA ALA A 89 8.74 -3.59 4.19
C ALA A 89 8.31 -3.72 2.73
N VAL A 90 7.11 -3.25 2.41
CA VAL A 90 6.56 -3.35 1.05
C VAL A 90 6.64 -2.00 0.36
N MET A 91 7.45 -1.91 -0.70
CA MET A 91 7.57 -0.72 -1.53
C MET A 91 6.60 -0.77 -2.71
N PHE A 92 6.00 0.37 -3.02
CA PHE A 92 5.21 0.57 -4.23
C PHE A 92 5.57 1.89 -4.91
N SER A 93 5.53 1.90 -6.24
CA SER A 93 5.77 3.07 -7.06
C SER A 93 4.84 3.06 -8.28
N VAL A 94 3.92 4.01 -8.30
CA VAL A 94 3.02 4.28 -9.43
C VAL A 94 3.33 5.69 -9.94
N PRO A 95 4.09 5.84 -11.04
CA PRO A 95 4.54 7.14 -11.51
C PRO A 95 3.42 7.95 -12.15
N PHE A 96 3.62 9.27 -12.23
CA PHE A 96 2.74 10.13 -13.02
C PHE A 96 2.95 9.91 -14.52
N ASP A 97 4.19 9.91 -15.00
CA ASP A 97 4.50 9.84 -16.43
C ASP A 97 4.97 8.44 -16.84
N TYR A 98 4.19 7.76 -17.70
CA TYR A 98 4.52 6.43 -18.21
C TYR A 98 5.34 6.45 -19.51
N ASN A 99 5.62 7.61 -20.09
CA ASN A 99 6.55 7.70 -21.23
C ASN A 99 8.00 7.43 -20.81
N LEU A 100 8.33 7.73 -19.55
CA LEU A 100 9.68 7.63 -18.99
C LEU A 100 9.80 6.62 -17.85
N TYR A 101 8.71 6.32 -17.16
CA TYR A 101 8.71 5.48 -15.97
C TYR A 101 7.72 4.32 -16.07
N SER A 102 7.87 3.35 -15.18
CA SER A 102 6.99 2.19 -15.07
C SER A 102 6.62 1.96 -13.61
N ASN A 103 5.60 1.15 -13.37
CA ASN A 103 5.28 0.71 -12.01
C ASN A 103 6.40 -0.17 -11.48
N TRP A 104 6.73 -0.01 -10.20
CA TRP A 104 7.66 -0.86 -9.47
C TRP A 104 7.09 -1.22 -8.10
N TRP A 105 7.45 -2.38 -7.59
CA TRP A 105 7.15 -2.82 -6.24
C TRP A 105 8.26 -3.73 -5.73
N ASN A 106 8.39 -3.87 -4.40
CA ASN A 106 9.33 -4.81 -3.77
C ASN A 106 8.86 -5.19 -2.36
N VAL A 107 9.41 -6.28 -1.80
CA VAL A 107 9.13 -6.81 -0.44
C VAL A 107 10.42 -7.20 0.26
#